data_AF-A0AA40KSA3-F1
#
_entry.id   AF-A0AA40KSA3-F1
#
_cell.length_a   1.000
_cell.length_b   1.000
_cell.length_c   1.000
_cell.angle_alpha   90.00
_cell.angle_beta   90.00
_cell.angle_gamma   90.00
#
_symmetry.space_group_name_H-M   'P 1'
#
loop_
_entity.id
_entity.type
_entity.pdbx_description
1 polymer ?
#
loop_
_entity_poly.entity_id
_entity_poly.type
_entity_poly.pdbx_seq_one_letter_code
_entity_poly.pdbx_strand_id
1 'polypeptide(L)'
;MTFIRIITPDSTEYRYFPITKSRLRLSVQAAHDARISLRTHLGGESNIYEIIIGGWRNTMSVIKKNNQEEDVAEAETRNILNVRHMCSIWIQWYCDGTLKVGHQSGEVFLSYKDRNPFVINYIGVSTAWGATGEFLIEESPYTSLVVRQQMVDTSYCWVDYNESDGLPQNAVMASEDGLYIGRAHHRDSLTPGGIRNNICTIPWGGSSHDKKDFQILCGKQVNWVKSWEGSVPLYALPAGESEDGYALFIGRVLHDGIYHVGKIQPNHQACYIPMHGREEHYIDYETLVVYDYYTTEYVGR
;
A
#
# COMPACT_ATOMS: atom_id res chain seq x y z
N MET A 1 -8.49 -19.04 -3.09
CA MET A 1 -7.41 -18.03 -3.08
C MET A 1 -7.93 -16.85 -3.86
N THR A 2 -7.91 -15.67 -3.24
CA THR A 2 -8.34 -14.42 -3.87
C THR A 2 -7.12 -13.80 -4.56
N PHE A 3 -7.33 -13.15 -5.70
CA PHE A 3 -6.25 -12.53 -6.47
C PHE A 3 -6.61 -11.09 -6.80
N ILE A 4 -5.65 -10.18 -6.66
CA ILE A 4 -5.75 -8.83 -7.21
C ILE A 4 -5.38 -8.92 -8.69
N ARG A 5 -6.27 -8.41 -9.55
CA ARG A 5 -6.05 -8.33 -11.00
C ARG A 5 -5.54 -6.94 -11.37
N ILE A 6 -4.36 -6.86 -11.98
CA ILE A 6 -3.72 -5.61 -12.40
C ILE A 6 -3.41 -5.65 -13.90
N ILE A 7 -3.85 -4.65 -14.66
CA ILE A 7 -3.66 -4.56 -16.12
C ILE A 7 -2.67 -3.48 -16.50
N THR A 8 -1.43 -3.85 -16.80
CA THR A 8 -0.36 -2.89 -17.09
C THR A 8 -0.35 -2.52 -18.59
N PRO A 9 -0.32 -1.23 -18.95
CA PRO A 9 -0.10 -0.79 -20.32
C PRO A 9 1.38 -0.95 -20.70
N ASP A 10 1.71 -0.65 -21.95
CA ASP A 10 3.10 -0.42 -22.37
C ASP A 10 3.60 0.89 -21.77
N SER A 11 4.19 0.80 -20.57
CA SER A 11 4.71 1.94 -19.84
C SER A 11 5.78 1.51 -18.86
N THR A 12 6.79 2.34 -18.68
CA THR A 12 7.79 2.14 -17.63
C THR A 12 7.26 2.47 -16.23
N GLU A 13 6.04 3.01 -16.13
CA GLU A 13 5.40 3.31 -14.86
C GLU A 13 4.88 2.04 -14.18
N TYR A 14 5.24 1.92 -12.90
CA TYR A 14 4.87 0.80 -12.07
C TYR A 14 3.60 1.09 -11.28
N ARG A 15 2.74 0.08 -11.16
CA ARG A 15 1.62 0.10 -10.22
C ARG A 15 2.03 -0.56 -8.92
N TYR A 16 2.17 0.26 -7.88
CA TYR A 16 2.64 -0.18 -6.57
C TYR A 16 1.51 -0.54 -5.63
N PHE A 17 1.73 -1.60 -4.86
CA PHE A 17 0.89 -1.98 -3.73
C PHE A 17 1.79 -2.44 -2.57
N PRO A 18 1.34 -2.24 -1.32
CA PRO A 18 2.11 -2.67 -0.16
C PRO A 18 2.20 -4.20 -0.09
N ILE A 19 3.33 -4.71 0.36
CA ILE A 19 3.53 -6.12 0.69
C ILE A 19 4.07 -6.28 2.09
N THR A 20 3.69 -7.39 2.70
CA THR A 20 3.96 -7.61 4.10
C THR A 20 4.40 -9.03 4.44
N LYS A 21 4.45 -9.89 3.41
CA LYS A 21 5.05 -11.23 3.45
C LYS A 21 6.41 -11.16 2.78
N SER A 22 7.32 -12.04 3.16
CA SER A 22 8.59 -12.23 2.45
C SER A 22 8.47 -13.06 1.16
N ARG A 23 7.23 -13.38 0.77
CA ARG A 23 6.87 -14.17 -0.42
C ARG A 23 5.76 -13.48 -1.20
N LEU A 24 5.90 -13.51 -2.51
CA LEU A 24 4.89 -13.11 -3.47
C LEU A 24 4.62 -14.28 -4.42
N ARG A 25 3.36 -14.61 -4.67
CA ARG A 25 2.96 -15.49 -5.76
C ARG A 25 2.13 -14.67 -6.73
N LEU A 26 2.50 -14.75 -8.01
CA LEU A 26 1.80 -14.05 -9.06
C LEU A 26 1.76 -14.89 -10.32
N SER A 27 0.77 -14.61 -11.15
CA SER A 27 0.62 -15.14 -12.49
C SER A 27 0.61 -13.97 -13.45
N VAL A 28 1.42 -14.03 -14.52
CA VAL A 28 1.53 -12.96 -15.50
C VAL A 28 1.27 -13.47 -16.91
N GLN A 29 0.43 -12.76 -17.64
CA GLN A 29 0.20 -12.97 -19.07
C GLN A 29 0.65 -11.73 -19.82
N ALA A 30 1.70 -11.87 -20.63
CA ALA A 30 2.28 -10.81 -21.43
C ALA A 30 3.09 -11.43 -22.58
N ALA A 31 3.40 -10.65 -23.62
CA ALA A 31 4.26 -11.13 -24.72
C ALA A 31 5.73 -11.27 -24.29
N HIS A 32 6.21 -10.32 -23.49
CA HIS A 32 7.57 -10.18 -22.97
C HIS A 32 7.60 -9.05 -21.91
N ASP A 33 8.77 -8.80 -21.33
CA ASP A 33 9.08 -7.61 -20.49
C ASP A 33 8.11 -7.37 -19.33
N ALA A 34 7.72 -8.43 -18.60
CA ALA A 34 7.04 -8.26 -17.33
C ALA A 34 8.04 -7.84 -16.27
N ARG A 35 7.78 -6.72 -15.58
CA ARG A 35 8.71 -6.15 -14.60
C ARG A 35 8.06 -6.12 -13.23
N ILE A 36 8.83 -6.50 -12.22
CA ILE A 36 8.44 -6.52 -10.82
C ILE A 36 9.46 -5.71 -10.02
N SER A 37 9.02 -4.65 -9.37
CA SER A 37 9.85 -3.82 -8.50
C SER A 37 9.62 -4.21 -7.03
N LEU A 38 10.67 -4.54 -6.30
CA LEU A 38 10.66 -4.71 -4.84
C LEU A 38 11.36 -3.50 -4.23
N ARG A 39 10.69 -2.70 -3.40
CA ARG A 39 11.27 -1.45 -2.88
C ARG A 39 10.93 -1.17 -1.42
N THR A 40 11.78 -0.40 -0.75
CA THR A 40 11.56 0.04 0.64
C THR A 40 10.52 1.16 0.73
N HIS A 41 10.53 2.10 -0.21
CA HIS A 41 9.60 3.23 -0.26
C HIS A 41 9.36 3.72 -1.68
N LEU A 42 8.35 4.57 -1.88
CA LEU A 42 7.97 5.03 -3.23
C LEU A 42 8.81 6.21 -3.75
N GLY A 43 9.58 6.89 -2.88
CA GLY A 43 10.48 7.98 -3.28
C GLY A 43 11.63 7.56 -4.20
N GLY A 44 12.17 8.49 -4.99
CA GLY A 44 13.20 8.24 -6.00
C GLY A 44 14.51 7.67 -5.48
N GLU A 45 14.87 7.98 -4.23
CA GLU A 45 16.06 7.46 -3.54
C GLU A 45 15.87 6.06 -2.94
N SER A 46 14.74 5.38 -3.24
CA SER A 46 14.47 4.06 -2.65
C SER A 46 15.47 3.04 -3.13
N ASN A 47 15.90 2.20 -2.18
CA ASN A 47 16.48 0.92 -2.55
C ASN A 47 15.45 0.08 -3.31
N ILE A 48 15.90 -0.55 -4.40
CA ILE A 48 15.05 -1.28 -5.34
C ILE A 48 15.77 -2.54 -5.82
N TYR A 49 15.03 -3.66 -5.83
CA TYR A 49 15.31 -4.76 -6.73
C TYR A 49 14.32 -4.66 -7.89
N GLU A 50 14.82 -4.63 -9.12
CA GLU A 50 13.99 -4.73 -10.31
C GLU A 50 14.18 -6.12 -10.90
N ILE A 51 13.10 -6.89 -10.97
CA ILE A 51 13.07 -8.22 -11.55
C ILE A 51 12.40 -8.10 -12.91
N ILE A 52 13.10 -8.47 -13.98
CA ILE A 52 12.54 -8.49 -15.33
C ILE A 52 12.39 -9.95 -15.74
N ILE A 53 11.17 -10.33 -16.14
CA ILE A 53 10.83 -11.66 -16.61
C ILE A 53 10.56 -11.58 -18.10
N GLY A 54 11.21 -12.45 -18.88
CA GLY A 54 11.05 -12.48 -20.33
C GLY A 54 11.47 -11.18 -21.01
N GLY A 55 12.53 -10.53 -20.53
CA GLY A 55 13.20 -9.43 -21.23
C GLY A 55 13.91 -9.90 -22.50
N TRP A 56 14.48 -8.95 -23.25
CA TRP A 56 15.18 -9.20 -24.53
C TRP A 56 14.37 -10.08 -25.48
N ARG A 57 13.12 -9.65 -25.76
CA ARG A 57 12.16 -10.41 -26.59
C ARG A 57 11.86 -11.80 -26.02
N ASN A 58 11.60 -11.88 -24.72
CA ASN A 58 11.24 -13.12 -24.03
C ASN A 58 12.33 -14.19 -24.03
N THR A 59 13.60 -13.79 -23.90
CA THR A 59 14.74 -14.71 -23.90
C THR A 59 15.43 -14.82 -22.55
N MET A 60 15.42 -13.76 -21.76
CA MET A 60 16.16 -13.65 -20.49
C MET A 60 15.27 -13.18 -19.35
N SER A 61 15.62 -13.56 -18.14
CA SER A 61 15.12 -12.93 -16.92
C SER A 61 16.30 -12.46 -16.09
N VAL A 62 16.16 -11.32 -15.42
CA VAL A 62 17.25 -10.69 -14.65
C VAL A 62 16.76 -10.09 -13.34
N ILE A 63 17.69 -9.90 -12.41
CA ILE A 63 17.53 -9.08 -11.20
C ILE A 63 18.53 -7.93 -11.29
N LYS A 64 18.04 -6.70 -11.14
CA LYS A 64 18.82 -5.47 -10.99
C LYS A 64 18.71 -4.94 -9.57
N LYS A 65 19.75 -4.27 -9.08
CA LYS A 65 19.73 -3.56 -7.79
C LYS A 65 20.01 -2.07 -8.01
N ASN A 66 19.19 -1.18 -7.44
CA ASN A 66 19.41 0.27 -7.39
C ASN A 66 19.78 0.92 -8.74
N ASN A 67 19.17 0.47 -9.84
CA ASN A 67 19.46 0.93 -11.20
C ASN A 67 20.96 0.88 -11.58
N GLN A 68 21.71 -0.05 -11.00
CA GLN A 68 23.09 -0.33 -11.43
C GLN A 68 23.10 -0.82 -12.88
N GLU A 69 24.18 -0.52 -13.61
CA GLU A 69 24.33 -0.93 -15.02
C GLU A 69 24.38 -2.46 -15.16
N GLU A 70 25.06 -3.14 -14.23
CA GLU A 70 25.20 -4.60 -14.23
C GLU A 70 24.02 -5.29 -13.52
N ASP A 71 23.52 -6.34 -14.16
CA ASP A 71 22.54 -7.25 -13.58
C ASP A 71 23.20 -8.07 -12.45
N VAL A 72 22.52 -8.16 -11.30
CA VAL A 72 23.04 -8.89 -10.13
C VAL A 72 22.70 -10.40 -10.17
N ALA A 73 21.78 -10.79 -11.04
CA ALA A 73 21.50 -12.17 -11.40
C ALA A 73 20.84 -12.22 -12.78
N GLU A 74 21.15 -13.26 -13.57
CA GLU A 74 20.60 -13.47 -14.90
C GLU A 74 20.28 -14.95 -15.11
N ALA A 75 19.30 -15.23 -15.97
CA ALA A 75 18.97 -16.58 -16.40
C ALA A 75 18.36 -16.61 -17.81
N GLU A 76 18.72 -17.63 -18.59
CA GLU A 76 18.05 -17.92 -19.87
C GLU A 76 16.64 -18.48 -19.60
N THR A 77 15.62 -17.75 -20.02
CA THR A 77 14.21 -18.09 -19.79
C THR A 77 13.41 -17.91 -21.07
N ARG A 78 13.82 -18.62 -22.14
CA ARG A 78 13.24 -18.46 -23.47
C ARG A 78 11.76 -18.85 -23.49
N ASN A 79 10.93 -17.94 -23.98
CA ASN A 79 9.48 -18.10 -24.08
C ASN A 79 8.80 -18.36 -22.72
N ILE A 80 9.35 -17.82 -21.63
CA ILE A 80 8.76 -17.96 -20.28
C ILE A 80 7.40 -17.27 -20.17
N LEU A 81 7.22 -16.13 -20.87
CA LEU A 81 5.94 -15.43 -20.96
C LEU A 81 5.16 -15.83 -22.21
N ASN A 82 3.84 -15.67 -22.16
CA ASN A 82 2.97 -15.99 -23.29
C ASN A 82 1.74 -15.07 -23.33
N VAL A 83 1.28 -14.72 -24.53
CA VAL A 83 0.08 -13.87 -24.72
C VAL A 83 -1.24 -14.62 -24.51
N ARG A 84 -1.23 -15.96 -24.48
CA ARG A 84 -2.42 -16.82 -24.34
C ARG A 84 -2.52 -17.49 -22.97
N HIS A 85 -1.39 -17.70 -22.30
CA HIS A 85 -1.30 -18.46 -21.06
C HIS A 85 -0.54 -17.68 -20.00
N MET A 86 -1.06 -17.69 -18.77
CA MET A 86 -0.38 -17.09 -17.64
C MET A 86 0.83 -17.93 -17.20
N CYS A 87 1.94 -17.26 -16.97
CA CYS A 87 3.12 -17.81 -16.33
C CYS A 87 3.05 -17.55 -14.82
N SER A 88 2.93 -18.61 -14.03
CA SER A 88 2.88 -18.52 -12.57
C SER A 88 4.26 -18.66 -11.97
N ILE A 89 4.67 -17.66 -11.20
CA ILE A 89 5.95 -17.60 -10.52
C ILE A 89 5.75 -17.29 -9.04
N TRP A 90 6.79 -17.55 -8.26
CA TRP A 90 6.94 -17.04 -6.91
C TRP A 90 8.24 -16.26 -6.77
N ILE A 91 8.19 -15.22 -5.95
CA ILE A 91 9.34 -14.43 -5.55
C ILE A 91 9.43 -14.55 -4.03
N GLN A 92 10.61 -14.84 -3.50
CA GLN A 92 10.84 -15.01 -2.07
C GLN A 92 12.15 -14.33 -1.69
N TRP A 93 12.12 -13.56 -0.61
CA TRP A 93 13.33 -13.02 0.00
C TRP A 93 13.45 -13.48 1.46
N TYR A 94 14.66 -13.39 1.99
CA TYR A 94 15.02 -13.86 3.32
C TYR A 94 15.84 -12.79 4.06
N CYS A 95 15.80 -12.84 5.39
CA CYS A 95 16.53 -11.89 6.25
C CYS A 95 18.05 -11.97 6.08
N ASP A 96 18.56 -13.09 5.58
CA ASP A 96 19.97 -13.26 5.27
C ASP A 96 20.41 -12.58 3.96
N GLY A 97 19.49 -11.89 3.28
CA GLY A 97 19.74 -11.19 2.01
C GLY A 97 19.57 -12.05 0.76
N THR A 98 19.12 -13.29 0.90
CA THR A 98 18.81 -14.14 -0.26
C THR A 98 17.50 -13.70 -0.91
N LEU A 99 17.50 -13.51 -2.24
CA LEU A 99 16.33 -13.25 -3.09
C LEU A 99 16.26 -14.32 -4.18
N LYS A 100 15.11 -14.99 -4.31
CA LYS A 100 14.89 -16.07 -5.27
C LYS A 100 13.61 -15.86 -6.06
N VAL A 101 13.64 -16.27 -7.32
CA VAL A 101 12.48 -16.33 -8.21
C VAL A 101 12.41 -17.73 -8.80
N GLY A 102 11.23 -18.32 -8.76
CA GLY A 102 11.01 -19.67 -9.28
C GLY A 102 9.65 -19.87 -9.92
N HIS A 103 9.55 -20.93 -10.71
CA HIS A 103 8.30 -21.40 -11.27
C HIS A 103 7.38 -21.95 -10.18
N GLN A 104 6.07 -21.96 -10.45
CA GLN A 104 5.11 -22.60 -9.56
C GLN A 104 5.42 -24.09 -9.29
N SER A 105 6.14 -24.78 -10.19
CA SER A 105 6.62 -26.16 -10.00
C SER A 105 7.63 -26.31 -8.85
N GLY A 106 8.27 -25.22 -8.42
CA GLY A 106 9.30 -25.20 -7.38
C GLY A 106 10.72 -24.98 -7.89
N GLU A 107 10.94 -25.04 -9.21
CA GLU A 107 12.25 -24.77 -9.82
C GLU A 107 12.63 -23.29 -9.71
N VAL A 108 13.82 -23.02 -9.18
CA VAL A 108 14.38 -21.67 -9.06
C VAL A 108 15.17 -21.36 -10.32
N PHE A 109 14.86 -20.25 -10.98
CA PHE A 109 15.60 -19.80 -12.17
C PHE A 109 16.38 -18.51 -11.92
N LEU A 110 16.02 -17.68 -10.94
CA LEU A 110 16.86 -16.57 -10.48
C LEU A 110 17.16 -16.69 -8.99
N SER A 111 18.42 -16.43 -8.62
CA SER A 111 18.86 -16.39 -7.23
C SER A 111 19.95 -15.34 -7.07
N TYR A 112 19.78 -14.45 -6.09
CA TYR A 112 20.72 -13.42 -5.74
C TYR A 112 20.96 -13.41 -4.23
N LYS A 113 22.19 -13.13 -3.80
CA LYS A 113 22.58 -13.02 -2.40
C LYS A 113 23.14 -11.63 -2.14
N ASP A 114 22.32 -10.76 -1.57
CA ASP A 114 22.74 -9.42 -1.19
C ASP A 114 23.52 -9.45 0.12
N ARG A 115 24.67 -8.76 0.16
CA ARG A 115 25.45 -8.57 1.39
C ARG A 115 24.89 -7.44 2.26
N ASN A 116 24.11 -6.53 1.67
CA ASN A 116 23.47 -5.40 2.33
C ASN A 116 21.99 -5.30 1.90
N PRO A 117 21.14 -6.25 2.34
CA PRO A 117 19.73 -6.26 1.98
C PRO A 117 18.98 -5.12 2.66
N PHE A 118 17.87 -4.73 2.05
CA PHE A 118 16.97 -3.71 2.58
C PHE A 118 15.56 -4.29 2.79
N VAL A 119 14.78 -3.61 3.62
CA VAL A 119 13.39 -3.98 3.88
C VAL A 119 12.56 -3.72 2.61
N ILE A 120 11.73 -4.69 2.23
CA ILE A 120 10.80 -4.59 1.10
C ILE A 120 9.42 -4.34 1.68
N ASN A 121 8.84 -3.19 1.35
CA ASN A 121 7.50 -2.79 1.79
C ASN A 121 6.51 -2.69 0.63
N TYR A 122 7.01 -2.54 -0.61
CA TYR A 122 6.17 -2.37 -1.78
C TYR A 122 6.60 -3.28 -2.91
N ILE A 123 5.59 -3.74 -3.64
CA ILE A 123 5.72 -4.42 -4.92
C ILE A 123 5.13 -3.51 -5.99
N GLY A 124 5.88 -3.28 -7.05
CA GLY A 124 5.40 -2.68 -8.27
C GLY A 124 5.30 -3.72 -9.37
N VAL A 125 4.27 -3.65 -10.20
CA VAL A 125 4.22 -4.40 -11.47
C VAL A 125 4.09 -3.45 -12.65
N SER A 126 4.77 -3.76 -13.75
CA SER A 126 4.64 -3.06 -15.03
C SER A 126 4.97 -4.00 -16.19
N THR A 127 4.64 -3.54 -17.40
CA THR A 127 5.09 -4.11 -18.68
C THR A 127 5.60 -2.98 -19.55
N ALA A 128 6.65 -3.22 -20.33
CA ALA A 128 7.27 -2.17 -21.11
C ALA A 128 7.66 -2.65 -22.52
N TRP A 129 8.18 -1.73 -23.32
CA TRP A 129 8.79 -2.01 -24.63
C TRP A 129 7.83 -2.61 -25.65
N GLY A 130 6.58 -2.16 -25.68
CA GLY A 130 5.54 -2.65 -26.57
C GLY A 130 4.70 -3.78 -25.97
N ALA A 131 5.00 -4.22 -24.75
CA ALA A 131 4.21 -5.23 -24.05
C ALA A 131 3.11 -4.60 -23.20
N THR A 132 1.93 -5.21 -23.22
CA THR A 132 0.91 -5.06 -22.19
C THR A 132 0.81 -6.34 -21.38
N GLY A 133 0.33 -6.24 -20.15
CA GLY A 133 0.30 -7.38 -19.24
C GLY A 133 -0.93 -7.44 -18.36
N GLU A 134 -1.32 -8.66 -18.03
CA GLU A 134 -2.26 -8.95 -16.96
C GLU A 134 -1.56 -9.73 -15.85
N PHE A 135 -1.61 -9.18 -14.64
CA PHE A 135 -1.06 -9.79 -13.43
C PHE A 135 -2.19 -10.22 -12.51
N LEU A 136 -2.15 -11.46 -12.03
CA LEU A 136 -2.95 -11.96 -10.92
C LEU A 136 -2.02 -12.17 -9.73
N ILE A 137 -2.28 -11.46 -8.64
CA ILE A 137 -1.40 -11.43 -7.47
C ILE A 137 -2.14 -12.03 -6.28
N GLU A 138 -1.55 -13.05 -5.64
CA GLU A 138 -2.19 -13.73 -4.50
C GLU A 138 -2.42 -12.76 -3.34
N GLU A 139 -3.68 -12.61 -2.92
CA GLU A 139 -4.03 -11.81 -1.75
C GLU A 139 -3.66 -12.50 -0.44
N SER A 140 -3.37 -11.68 0.56
CA SER A 140 -3.38 -12.08 1.96
C SER A 140 -4.47 -11.31 2.68
N PRO A 141 -5.56 -11.97 3.12
CA PRO A 141 -6.64 -11.27 3.82
C PRO A 141 -6.18 -10.57 5.10
N TYR A 142 -5.11 -11.08 5.71
CA TYR A 142 -4.63 -10.59 6.98
C TYR A 142 -3.62 -9.46 6.83
N THR A 143 -3.87 -8.39 7.60
CA THR A 143 -2.90 -7.39 8.00
C THR A 143 -1.69 -8.07 8.62
N SER A 144 -0.50 -7.72 8.14
CA SER A 144 0.74 -8.30 8.66
C SER A 144 1.01 -7.90 10.09
N LEU A 145 1.74 -8.77 10.78
CA LEU A 145 2.25 -8.53 12.13
C LEU A 145 2.98 -7.20 12.26
N VAL A 146 3.71 -6.75 11.23
CA VAL A 146 4.41 -5.45 11.26
C VAL A 146 3.40 -4.29 11.30
N VAL A 147 2.34 -4.35 10.49
CA VAL A 147 1.30 -3.32 10.46
C VAL A 147 0.45 -3.36 11.73
N ARG A 148 0.11 -4.56 12.24
CA ARG A 148 -0.56 -4.70 13.55
C ARG A 148 0.30 -4.13 14.68
N GLN A 149 1.61 -4.40 14.66
CA GLN A 149 2.55 -3.83 15.62
C GLN A 149 2.58 -2.31 15.50
N GLN A 150 2.62 -1.74 14.29
CA GLN A 150 2.51 -0.28 14.10
C GLN A 150 1.20 0.30 14.62
N MET A 151 0.07 -0.38 14.45
CA MET A 151 -1.21 0.06 15.02
C MET A 151 -1.19 0.06 16.55
N VAL A 152 -0.49 -0.89 17.17
CA VAL A 152 -0.28 -0.94 18.62
C VAL A 152 0.69 0.17 19.04
N ASP A 153 1.82 0.31 18.36
CA ASP A 153 2.86 1.30 18.65
C ASP A 153 2.34 2.72 18.49
N THR A 154 1.41 2.97 17.57
CA THR A 154 0.79 4.29 17.33
C THR A 154 -0.55 4.48 18.04
N SER A 155 -0.95 3.52 18.89
CA SER A 155 -2.22 3.61 19.62
C SER A 155 -2.30 4.84 20.53
N TYR A 156 -1.16 5.31 21.05
CA TYR A 156 -1.08 6.52 21.89
C TYR A 156 -1.44 7.81 21.15
N CYS A 157 -1.41 7.81 19.81
CA CYS A 157 -1.84 8.95 18.99
C CYS A 157 -3.36 9.06 18.89
N TRP A 158 -4.11 8.06 19.33
CA TRP A 158 -5.56 8.00 19.19
C TRP A 158 -6.23 8.20 20.55
N VAL A 159 -6.94 9.32 20.69
CA VAL A 159 -7.60 9.71 21.95
C VAL A 159 -9.10 9.54 21.79
N ASP A 160 -9.75 8.85 22.73
CA ASP A 160 -11.22 8.74 22.74
C ASP A 160 -11.86 10.12 22.87
N TYR A 161 -12.83 10.42 22.01
CA TYR A 161 -13.55 11.69 22.07
C TYR A 161 -14.53 11.74 23.24
N ASN A 162 -14.53 12.85 23.96
CA ASN A 162 -15.49 13.16 25.00
C ASN A 162 -16.04 14.57 24.78
N GLU A 163 -17.37 14.68 24.69
CA GLU A 163 -18.05 15.96 24.46
C GLU A 163 -17.77 17.00 25.55
N SER A 164 -17.51 16.55 26.79
CA SER A 164 -17.20 17.43 27.93
C SER A 164 -15.83 18.08 27.81
N ASP A 165 -14.88 17.36 27.21
CA ASP A 165 -13.48 17.77 27.09
C ASP A 165 -13.23 18.52 25.77
N GLY A 166 -14.11 18.35 24.78
CA GLY A 166 -14.00 18.96 23.45
C GLY A 166 -12.88 18.37 22.60
N LEU A 167 -12.46 19.10 21.57
CA LEU A 167 -11.33 18.68 20.72
C LEU A 167 -9.99 18.91 21.45
N PRO A 168 -9.11 17.90 21.52
CA PRO A 168 -7.77 18.06 22.07
C PRO A 168 -6.97 19.15 21.35
N GLN A 169 -6.12 19.88 22.08
CA GLN A 169 -5.32 20.98 21.53
C GLN A 169 -4.36 20.55 20.40
N ASN A 170 -3.90 19.30 20.45
CA ASN A 170 -3.00 18.69 19.46
C ASN A 170 -3.74 17.79 18.46
N ALA A 171 -5.06 17.95 18.30
CA ALA A 171 -5.82 17.25 17.28
C ALA A 171 -5.29 17.58 15.88
N VAL A 172 -5.09 16.54 15.08
CA VAL A 172 -4.56 16.69 13.71
C VAL A 172 -5.66 17.22 12.79
N MET A 173 -5.44 18.42 12.25
CA MET A 173 -6.29 19.01 11.20
C MET A 173 -5.96 18.39 9.85
N ALA A 174 -6.98 17.91 9.16
CA ALA A 174 -6.88 17.44 7.79
C ALA A 174 -6.99 18.59 6.77
N SER A 175 -7.64 19.71 7.13
CA SER A 175 -7.69 20.93 6.31
C SER A 175 -8.05 22.15 7.18
N GLU A 176 -7.73 23.35 6.69
CA GLU A 176 -7.89 24.62 7.43
C GLU A 176 -9.35 24.99 7.71
N ASP A 177 -10.31 24.36 7.04
CA ASP A 177 -11.74 24.57 7.20
C ASP A 177 -12.36 23.79 8.36
N GLY A 178 -11.53 23.34 9.33
CA GLY A 178 -11.98 22.68 10.55
C GLY A 178 -12.31 21.19 10.39
N LEU A 179 -11.73 20.52 9.39
CA LEU A 179 -11.80 19.08 9.26
C LEU A 179 -10.70 18.42 10.09
N TYR A 180 -11.06 17.46 10.93
CA TYR A 180 -10.12 16.66 11.71
C TYR A 180 -10.18 15.19 11.33
N ILE A 181 -9.21 14.42 11.81
CA ILE A 181 -9.07 12.99 11.50
C ILE A 181 -9.54 12.17 12.67
N GLY A 182 -10.49 11.27 12.42
CA GLY A 182 -10.97 10.31 13.40
C GLY A 182 -10.95 8.88 12.91
N ARG A 183 -11.24 7.96 13.82
CA ARG A 183 -11.57 6.57 13.50
C ARG A 183 -12.64 6.05 14.43
N ALA A 184 -13.45 5.11 13.96
CA ALA A 184 -14.55 4.55 14.74
C ALA A 184 -14.81 3.08 14.38
N HIS A 185 -15.34 2.34 15.35
CA HIS A 185 -15.79 0.97 15.12
C HIS A 185 -17.12 0.92 14.37
N HIS A 186 -17.21 0.06 13.36
CA HIS A 186 -18.43 -0.24 12.63
C HIS A 186 -18.37 -1.66 12.05
N ARG A 187 -19.29 -2.54 12.48
CA ARG A 187 -19.44 -3.92 11.97
C ARG A 187 -18.09 -4.65 11.84
N ASP A 188 -17.40 -4.79 12.96
CA ASP A 188 -16.10 -5.46 13.09
C ASP A 188 -14.91 -4.79 12.37
N SER A 189 -15.14 -3.66 11.68
CA SER A 189 -14.10 -2.81 11.14
C SER A 189 -13.78 -1.65 12.09
N LEU A 190 -12.49 -1.30 12.21
CA LEU A 190 -12.04 -0.02 12.75
C LEU A 190 -11.72 0.87 11.55
N THR A 191 -12.55 1.87 11.27
CA THR A 191 -12.50 2.64 10.02
C THR A 191 -12.11 4.10 10.27
N PRO A 192 -11.15 4.67 9.53
CA PRO A 192 -10.85 6.10 9.57
C PRO A 192 -11.89 6.94 8.82
N GLY A 193 -12.09 8.19 9.26
CA GLY A 193 -13.02 9.14 8.68
C GLY A 193 -12.76 10.58 9.10
N GLY A 194 -13.56 11.48 8.56
CA GLY A 194 -13.46 12.92 8.84
C GLY A 194 -14.34 13.32 10.02
N ILE A 195 -13.84 14.22 10.87
CA ILE A 195 -14.61 14.80 11.97
C ILE A 195 -14.96 16.25 11.63
N ARG A 196 -16.26 16.56 11.73
CA ARG A 196 -16.79 17.93 11.75
C ARG A 196 -17.90 18.03 12.77
N ASN A 197 -18.02 19.16 13.45
CA ASN A 197 -19.10 19.41 14.42
C ASN A 197 -19.28 18.26 15.43
N ASN A 198 -18.18 17.72 15.94
CA ASN A 198 -18.16 16.62 16.92
C ASN A 198 -18.79 15.30 16.44
N ILE A 199 -18.88 15.09 15.12
CA ILE A 199 -19.34 13.86 14.50
C ILE A 199 -18.22 13.33 13.62
N CYS A 200 -17.82 12.07 13.82
CA CYS A 200 -16.92 11.36 12.93
C CYS A 200 -17.74 10.63 11.86
N THR A 201 -17.58 11.01 10.60
CA THR A 201 -18.27 10.38 9.48
C THR A 201 -17.32 9.40 8.79
N ILE A 202 -17.70 8.13 8.71
CA ILE A 202 -16.89 7.04 8.14
C ILE A 202 -17.55 6.37 6.93
N PRO A 203 -16.77 5.90 5.94
CA PRO A 203 -17.27 5.12 4.80
C PRO A 203 -17.30 3.61 5.10
N TRP A 204 -18.45 2.94 4.95
CA TRP A 204 -18.54 1.48 5.06
C TRP A 204 -19.71 0.87 4.26
N GLY A 205 -19.42 -0.16 3.47
CA GLY A 205 -20.42 -1.02 2.83
C GLY A 205 -21.33 -0.28 1.84
N GLY A 206 -20.80 0.68 1.08
CA GLY A 206 -21.56 1.49 0.12
C GLY A 206 -22.26 2.71 0.75
N SER A 207 -22.17 2.91 2.07
CA SER A 207 -22.86 3.99 2.78
C SER A 207 -21.91 4.81 3.66
N SER A 208 -22.32 6.05 3.94
CA SER A 208 -21.70 6.92 4.95
C SER A 208 -22.36 6.71 6.30
N HIS A 209 -21.57 6.72 7.38
CA HIS A 209 -22.08 6.51 8.74
C HIS A 209 -21.54 7.55 9.71
N ASP A 210 -22.44 8.24 10.40
CA ASP A 210 -22.11 9.19 11.46
C ASP A 210 -21.88 8.47 12.79
N LYS A 211 -20.80 8.84 13.48
CA LYS A 211 -20.35 8.23 14.72
C LYS A 211 -20.16 9.30 15.80
N LYS A 212 -20.73 9.03 16.97
CA LYS A 212 -20.53 9.82 18.19
C LYS A 212 -19.44 9.22 19.09
N ASP A 213 -19.31 7.90 19.07
CA ASP A 213 -18.22 7.18 19.73
C ASP A 213 -17.09 6.98 18.72
N PHE A 214 -16.02 7.75 18.86
CA PHE A 214 -14.86 7.72 17.96
C PHE A 214 -13.60 8.16 18.69
N GLN A 215 -12.46 7.88 18.05
CA GLN A 215 -11.15 8.36 18.45
C GLN A 215 -10.69 9.48 17.53
N ILE A 216 -9.95 10.43 18.09
CA ILE A 216 -9.33 11.57 17.40
C ILE A 216 -7.84 11.30 17.25
N LEU A 217 -7.31 11.51 16.05
CA LEU A 217 -5.87 11.49 15.84
C LEU A 217 -5.23 12.75 16.42
N CYS A 218 -4.28 12.58 17.32
CA CYS A 218 -3.52 13.63 17.97
C CYS A 218 -2.03 13.46 17.66
N GLY A 219 -1.35 14.55 17.30
CA GLY A 219 0.06 14.50 16.88
C GLY A 219 0.57 15.81 16.32
N LYS A 220 1.89 16.02 16.34
CA LYS A 220 2.50 17.32 15.97
C LYS A 220 2.96 17.43 14.52
N GLN A 221 3.25 16.32 13.83
CA GLN A 221 3.84 16.37 12.48
C GLN A 221 3.22 15.33 11.55
N VAL A 222 2.29 15.79 10.72
CA VAL A 222 1.74 15.02 9.60
C VAL A 222 1.96 15.75 8.30
N ASN A 223 1.93 15.01 7.20
CA ASN A 223 1.92 15.56 5.85
C ASN A 223 0.99 14.74 4.96
N TRP A 224 0.65 15.31 3.81
CA TRP A 224 -0.20 14.69 2.82
C TRP A 224 0.58 14.44 1.55
N VAL A 225 0.58 13.19 1.09
CA VAL A 225 1.33 12.76 -0.09
C VAL A 225 0.36 12.28 -1.14
N LYS A 226 0.40 12.88 -2.34
CA LYS A 226 -0.39 12.44 -3.49
C LYS A 226 -0.17 10.94 -3.74
N SER A 227 -1.26 10.22 -3.87
CA SER A 227 -1.33 8.76 -3.94
C SER A 227 -2.47 8.35 -4.87
N TRP A 228 -2.41 7.14 -5.42
CA TRP A 228 -3.44 6.66 -6.34
C TRP A 228 -3.56 5.14 -6.35
N GLU A 229 -4.68 4.60 -6.83
CA GLU A 229 -4.91 3.17 -7.11
C GLU A 229 -4.52 2.19 -5.97
N GLY A 230 -4.73 2.61 -4.72
CA GLY A 230 -4.40 1.82 -3.52
C GLY A 230 -2.96 1.99 -3.02
N SER A 231 -2.16 2.86 -3.65
CA SER A 231 -0.80 3.15 -3.23
C SER A 231 -0.81 3.78 -1.83
N VAL A 232 0.10 3.31 -0.98
CA VAL A 232 0.29 3.84 0.37
C VAL A 232 1.76 4.24 0.48
N PRO A 233 2.14 5.50 0.61
CA PRO A 233 3.54 5.93 0.70
C PRO A 233 4.23 5.47 2.00
N LEU A 234 5.57 5.53 2.02
CA LEU A 234 6.33 5.28 3.25
C LEU A 234 5.90 6.26 4.34
N TYR A 235 5.86 5.76 5.57
CA TYR A 235 5.40 6.50 6.75
C TYR A 235 3.90 6.81 6.77
N ALA A 236 3.11 6.19 5.89
CA ALA A 236 1.66 6.23 6.04
C ALA A 236 1.25 5.58 7.36
N LEU A 237 0.35 6.24 8.08
CA LEU A 237 -0.15 5.76 9.37
C LEU A 237 -1.25 4.70 9.14
N PRO A 238 -1.07 3.44 9.57
CA PRO A 238 -2.17 2.48 9.62
C PRO A 238 -3.18 2.96 10.67
N ALA A 239 -4.44 3.12 10.27
CA ALA A 239 -5.45 3.75 11.11
C ALA A 239 -6.57 2.79 11.52
N GLY A 240 -6.60 1.60 10.93
CA GLY A 240 -7.72 0.69 11.07
C GLY A 240 -7.48 -0.67 10.45
N GLU A 241 -8.44 -1.55 10.65
CA GLU A 241 -8.49 -2.89 10.08
C GLU A 241 -9.93 -3.13 9.59
N SER A 242 -10.08 -3.65 8.37
CA SER A 242 -11.39 -4.00 7.80
C SER A 242 -11.97 -5.24 8.49
N GLU A 243 -13.25 -5.50 8.22
CA GLU A 243 -13.96 -6.70 8.70
C GLU A 243 -13.29 -8.03 8.26
N ASP A 244 -12.58 -8.01 7.12
CA ASP A 244 -11.85 -9.16 6.58
C ASP A 244 -10.38 -9.22 7.06
N GLY A 245 -9.97 -8.27 7.91
CA GLY A 245 -8.65 -8.22 8.50
C GLY A 245 -7.61 -7.45 7.70
N TYR A 246 -7.98 -6.68 6.66
CA TYR A 246 -7.05 -5.86 5.86
C TYR A 246 -6.77 -4.51 6.49
N ALA A 247 -5.54 -4.02 6.36
CA ALA A 247 -5.15 -2.72 6.92
C ALA A 247 -5.83 -1.57 6.16
N LEU A 248 -6.31 -0.59 6.92
CA LEU A 248 -6.88 0.65 6.41
C LEU A 248 -5.97 1.83 6.73
N PHE A 249 -5.78 2.72 5.76
CA PHE A 249 -4.98 3.93 5.90
C PHE A 249 -5.85 5.18 5.73
N ILE A 250 -5.34 6.33 6.12
CA ILE A 250 -6.07 7.60 6.05
C ILE A 250 -5.82 8.25 4.69
N GLY A 251 -6.89 8.48 3.94
CA GLY A 251 -6.86 9.25 2.70
C GLY A 251 -7.74 10.49 2.78
N ARG A 252 -7.41 11.52 2.01
CA ARG A 252 -8.30 12.64 1.74
C ARG A 252 -8.43 12.95 0.26
N VAL A 253 -9.57 13.50 -0.12
CA VAL A 253 -9.88 13.93 -1.49
C VAL A 253 -10.41 15.36 -1.44
N LEU A 254 -10.01 16.18 -2.41
CA LEU A 254 -10.58 17.50 -2.65
C LEU A 254 -11.76 17.36 -3.62
N HIS A 255 -12.98 17.60 -3.15
CA HIS A 255 -14.20 17.56 -3.95
C HIS A 255 -14.93 18.89 -3.81
N ASP A 256 -15.29 19.52 -4.92
CA ASP A 256 -15.94 20.84 -4.96
C ASP A 256 -15.27 21.91 -4.07
N GLY A 257 -13.93 21.87 -4.00
CA GLY A 257 -13.12 22.81 -3.23
C GLY A 257 -13.04 22.52 -1.73
N ILE A 258 -13.62 21.41 -1.26
CA ILE A 258 -13.62 21.02 0.16
C ILE A 258 -12.91 19.66 0.30
N TYR A 259 -12.07 19.55 1.32
CA TYR A 259 -11.44 18.28 1.64
C TYR A 259 -12.39 17.37 2.42
N HIS A 260 -12.34 16.08 2.08
CA HIS A 260 -13.03 15.00 2.78
C HIS A 260 -12.03 13.90 3.13
N VAL A 261 -12.14 13.34 4.33
CA VAL A 261 -11.29 12.24 4.81
C VAL A 261 -12.07 10.94 4.81
N GLY A 262 -11.40 9.84 4.45
CA GLY A 262 -11.95 8.49 4.51
C GLY A 262 -10.87 7.44 4.60
N LYS A 263 -11.16 6.24 4.07
CA LYS A 263 -10.28 5.06 4.18
C LYS A 263 -9.63 4.74 2.86
N ILE A 264 -8.32 4.52 2.87
CA ILE A 264 -7.61 3.85 1.78
C ILE A 264 -7.65 2.36 2.08
N GLN A 265 -8.10 1.58 1.11
CA GLN A 265 -8.14 0.13 1.18
C GLN A 265 -7.28 -0.44 0.05
N PRO A 266 -5.99 -0.73 0.31
CA PRO A 266 -5.03 -1.04 -0.75
C PRO A 266 -5.42 -2.24 -1.61
N ASN A 267 -6.02 -3.28 -1.01
CA ASN A 267 -6.47 -4.46 -1.75
C ASN A 267 -7.64 -4.18 -2.70
N HIS A 268 -8.39 -3.09 -2.49
CA HIS A 268 -9.43 -2.61 -3.41
C HIS A 268 -8.90 -1.56 -4.40
N GLN A 269 -7.63 -1.16 -4.29
CA GLN A 269 -7.01 -0.15 -5.13
C GLN A 269 -7.71 1.22 -5.07
N ALA A 270 -8.26 1.58 -3.91
CA ALA A 270 -9.16 2.74 -3.78
C ALA A 270 -9.02 3.50 -2.46
N CYS A 271 -9.39 4.78 -2.50
CA CYS A 271 -9.80 5.53 -1.33
C CYS A 271 -11.31 5.72 -1.35
N TYR A 272 -11.97 5.35 -0.27
CA TYR A 272 -13.41 5.52 -0.09
C TYR A 272 -13.67 6.74 0.79
N ILE A 273 -14.55 7.62 0.33
CA ILE A 273 -14.89 8.88 0.99
C ILE A 273 -16.39 8.89 1.32
N PRO A 274 -16.79 9.18 2.57
CA PRO A 274 -18.18 9.34 2.92
C PRO A 274 -18.69 10.69 2.41
N MET A 275 -19.67 10.68 1.52
CA MET A 275 -20.23 11.89 0.92
C MET A 275 -21.70 11.71 0.58
N HIS A 276 -22.54 12.70 0.92
CA HIS A 276 -23.98 12.69 0.62
C HIS A 276 -24.70 11.39 1.05
N GLY A 277 -24.32 10.81 2.18
CA GLY A 277 -24.89 9.56 2.69
C GLY A 277 -24.34 8.28 2.04
N ARG A 278 -23.43 8.40 1.06
CA ARG A 278 -22.84 7.27 0.33
C ARG A 278 -21.36 7.11 0.62
N GLU A 279 -20.86 5.92 0.34
CA GLU A 279 -19.43 5.65 0.23
C GLU A 279 -19.03 5.81 -1.25
N GLU A 280 -18.33 6.90 -1.54
CA GLU A 280 -17.87 7.21 -2.90
C GLU A 280 -16.43 6.73 -3.09
N HIS A 281 -16.14 6.21 -4.29
CA HIS A 281 -14.85 5.59 -4.62
C HIS A 281 -13.96 6.54 -5.43
N TYR A 282 -12.72 6.72 -4.99
CA TYR A 282 -11.71 7.55 -5.64
C TYR A 282 -10.41 6.77 -5.88
N ILE A 283 -9.85 6.94 -7.08
CA ILE A 283 -8.55 6.36 -7.46
C ILE A 283 -7.40 7.35 -7.28
N ASP A 284 -7.67 8.65 -7.22
CA ASP A 284 -6.68 9.71 -6.95
C ASP A 284 -7.00 10.39 -5.62
N TYR A 285 -6.01 10.49 -4.73
CA TYR A 285 -6.18 11.01 -3.38
C TYR A 285 -4.85 11.46 -2.78
N GLU A 286 -4.89 11.95 -1.54
CA GLU A 286 -3.69 12.20 -0.74
C GLU A 286 -3.71 11.27 0.48
N THR A 287 -2.58 10.63 0.77
CA THR A 287 -2.41 9.76 1.94
C THR A 287 -1.75 10.53 3.08
N LEU A 288 -2.26 10.35 4.30
CA LEU A 288 -1.63 10.89 5.50
C LEU A 288 -0.35 10.12 5.82
N VAL A 289 0.76 10.85 5.97
CA VAL A 289 2.03 10.31 6.47
C VAL A 289 2.46 11.03 7.75
N VAL A 290 3.12 10.30 8.65
CA VAL A 290 3.67 10.80 9.92
C VAL A 290 5.19 10.84 9.85
N TYR A 291 5.79 12.00 10.10
CA TYR A 291 7.24 12.12 10.28
C TYR A 291 7.54 12.00 11.78
N ASP A 292 8.56 11.22 12.13
CA ASP A 292 8.90 10.72 13.48
C ASP A 292 8.11 9.52 14.00
N TYR A 293 8.66 8.33 13.80
CA TYR A 293 8.33 7.16 14.64
C TYR A 293 9.12 7.12 15.96
N TYR A 294 10.07 8.05 16.19
CA TYR A 294 11.08 7.92 17.26
C TYR A 294 11.29 9.14 18.18
N THR A 295 10.57 10.26 18.01
CA THR A 295 10.61 11.34 19.02
C THR A 295 9.55 11.11 20.08
N THR A 296 9.89 10.28 21.06
CA THR A 296 9.16 10.19 22.32
C THR A 296 9.25 11.52 23.04
N GLU A 297 8.26 12.40 22.87
CA GLU A 297 8.06 13.52 23.78
C GLU A 297 6.76 13.30 24.56
N TYR A 298 6.93 13.18 25.87
CA TYR A 298 5.87 13.01 26.87
C TYR A 298 4.64 13.87 26.59
N VAL A 299 3.50 13.22 26.40
CA VAL A 299 2.19 13.87 26.48
C VAL A 299 1.93 14.11 27.97
N GLY A 300 2.10 15.37 28.40
CA GLY A 300 1.63 15.85 29.69
C GLY A 300 0.10 15.83 29.75
N ARG A 301 -0.41 15.47 30.92
CA ARG A 301 -1.84 15.34 31.25
C ARG A 301 -2.67 16.59 30.96
#